data_AF-A0A7X9HFL3-F1
#
_entry.id   AF-A0A7X9HFL3-F1
#
_cell.length_a   1.000
_cell.length_b   1.000
_cell.length_c   1.000
_cell.angle_alpha   90.00
_cell.angle_beta   90.00
_cell.angle_gamma   90.00
#
_symmetry.space_group_name_H-M   'P 1'
#
loop_
_entity.id
_entity.type
_entity.pdbx_description
1 polymer ?
#
loop_
_entity_poly.entity_id
_entity_poly.type
_entity_poly.pdbx_seq_one_letter_code
_entity_poly.pdbx_strand_id
1 'polypeptide(L)'
;MKLSPIIMTFLIIPHILFAENYWQRYADSLIKEQKQAKEQPYIAPFVIEYLDTRIAMAQDLSRSFDSTLQNNNEHQAHITNCCKQILSLCFDKTLIDITKEQVTKELQRADISNNDAIIIHTELILSSIFRQFDTIFTSNSTQHYDIKQIIQQCQPPIDDLSQSTRFQELSAHANFITQQQHLITSIASLCNATQYDDEQIRQNPEHAKALLVQLENALINVPEKTATYHQTDGIPYQITIPQQLDCPRAIYEIQNKRDAIVTEKDATKIDDIESIARSYITPIENQIAEQKKLLAIMKSTDGVAVENEEAFNNVVHRFETQSKLLRDYANATTLYCQLSLLQAPHINYSGRCQHIVHYATHIQKLVQSLGDSSKEIIPEVKQLFEVLKAFLYTDAPKENNDERATTLQTLHTIKENIYTIASTRKDDAPNPALCNLEIAMNIETLEKGIKLFNTQTYAKQALMRYASTIQKAFELVQTGFSDTTIQQIIEMQSAIPVVDNFDVQQIINEYTSQQYVLRKLRADSASLMQRIESYKKKGIRINDYEKAKEIVETIKSMQPLYTVDVGKYKMNQNNILIIDRQCVALLKRMMKNNKLVSNI
;
A
#
# COMPACT_ATOMS: atom_id res chain seq x y z
N MET A 1 6.10 33.04 -30.34
CA MET A 1 6.94 31.93 -29.84
C MET A 1 6.78 31.84 -28.34
N LYS A 2 6.13 30.78 -27.85
CA LYS A 2 5.95 30.53 -26.42
C LYS A 2 7.20 29.82 -25.90
N LEU A 3 7.94 30.46 -24.99
CA LEU A 3 9.01 29.83 -24.24
C LEU A 3 8.40 28.76 -23.33
N SER A 4 9.00 27.56 -23.39
CA SER A 4 8.55 26.35 -22.71
C SER A 4 8.56 26.51 -21.18
N PRO A 5 7.53 26.04 -20.45
CA PRO A 5 7.47 26.05 -18.99
C PRO A 5 8.51 25.14 -18.32
N ILE A 6 9.28 24.36 -19.10
CA ILE A 6 10.30 23.45 -18.59
C ILE A 6 11.53 24.21 -18.05
N ILE A 7 11.86 25.40 -18.57
CA ILE A 7 13.05 26.15 -18.10
C ILE A 7 12.79 26.91 -16.78
N MET A 8 11.53 27.21 -16.45
CA MET A 8 11.19 27.83 -15.15
C MET A 8 11.19 26.82 -13.99
N THR A 9 10.94 25.54 -14.28
CA THR A 9 10.98 24.46 -13.28
C THR A 9 12.42 24.09 -12.88
N PHE A 10 13.40 24.25 -13.78
CA PHE A 10 14.80 23.92 -13.50
C PHE A 10 15.59 24.99 -12.72
N LEU A 11 15.06 26.21 -12.56
CA LEU A 11 15.74 27.28 -11.80
C LEU A 11 15.16 27.57 -10.42
N ILE A 12 14.02 26.96 -10.05
CA ILE A 12 13.31 27.25 -8.78
C ILE A 12 13.38 26.06 -7.78
N ILE A 13 13.98 24.94 -8.16
CA ILE A 13 14.05 23.74 -7.33
C ILE A 13 15.20 23.67 -6.28
N PRO A 14 16.22 24.55 -6.18
CA PRO A 14 17.27 24.34 -5.15
C PRO A 14 16.87 24.71 -3.70
N HIS A 15 15.66 25.21 -3.42
CA HIS A 15 15.35 25.77 -2.08
C HIS A 15 14.47 24.90 -1.20
N ILE A 16 13.81 23.87 -1.75
CA ILE A 16 12.92 22.99 -0.97
C ILE A 16 13.45 21.54 -0.95
N LEU A 17 14.18 21.09 -1.98
CA LEU A 17 14.79 19.74 -2.00
C LEU A 17 16.03 19.57 -1.11
N PHE A 18 16.44 20.60 -0.36
CA PHE A 18 17.59 20.56 0.58
C PHE A 18 17.19 20.93 2.02
N ALA A 19 15.98 20.54 2.45
CA ALA A 19 15.43 20.89 3.76
C ALA A 19 16.25 20.41 4.96
N GLU A 20 16.93 19.25 4.86
CA GLU A 20 17.69 18.64 5.98
C GLU A 20 18.83 19.52 6.53
N ASN A 21 19.31 20.53 5.78
CA ASN A 21 20.40 21.40 6.23
C ASN A 21 20.20 22.86 5.83
N TYR A 22 18.99 23.29 5.46
CA TYR A 22 18.78 24.67 5.00
C TYR A 22 19.20 25.68 6.07
N TRP A 23 18.71 25.50 7.29
CA TRP A 23 18.98 26.41 8.40
C TRP A 23 20.43 26.37 8.85
N GLN A 24 21.06 25.19 8.82
CA GLN A 24 22.50 25.06 9.07
C GLN A 24 23.34 25.77 8.01
N ARG A 25 23.06 25.55 6.71
CA ARG A 25 23.75 26.24 5.60
C ARG A 25 23.53 27.74 5.64
N TYR A 26 22.33 28.17 6.04
CA TYR A 26 22.00 29.57 6.20
C TYR A 26 22.79 30.19 7.38
N ALA A 27 22.89 29.49 8.50
CA ALA A 27 23.74 29.90 9.63
C ALA A 27 25.21 30.00 9.22
N ASP A 28 25.75 29.00 8.51
CA ASP A 28 27.14 28.99 8.03
C ASP A 28 27.43 30.16 7.07
N SER A 29 26.48 30.47 6.18
CA SER A 29 26.57 31.62 5.28
C SER A 29 26.58 32.95 6.06
N LEU A 30 25.74 33.08 7.09
CA LEU A 30 25.69 34.27 7.94
C LEU A 30 26.94 34.43 8.80
N ILE A 31 27.51 33.33 9.32
CA ILE A 31 28.78 33.34 10.07
C ILE A 31 29.91 33.83 9.17
N LYS A 32 29.96 33.37 7.91
CA LYS A 32 30.94 33.84 6.93
C LYS A 32 30.76 35.34 6.64
N GLU A 33 29.53 35.79 6.44
CA GLU A 33 29.22 37.20 6.23
C GLU A 33 29.58 38.06 7.45
N GLN A 34 29.35 37.56 8.67
CA GLN A 34 29.73 38.26 9.89
C GLN A 34 31.25 38.42 10.03
N LYS A 35 32.04 37.39 9.69
CA LYS A 35 33.51 37.49 9.66
C LYS A 35 33.96 38.58 8.69
N GLN A 36 33.40 38.58 7.48
CA GLN A 36 33.70 39.62 6.48
C GLN A 36 33.29 41.01 6.96
N ALA A 37 32.16 41.15 7.64
CA ALA A 37 31.71 42.42 8.19
C ALA A 37 32.63 42.95 9.30
N LYS A 38 33.17 42.06 10.16
CA LYS A 38 34.15 42.42 11.20
C LYS A 38 35.48 42.92 10.64
N GLU A 39 35.84 42.50 9.44
CA GLU A 39 37.07 42.92 8.75
C GLU A 39 36.92 44.25 8.00
N GLN A 40 35.71 44.79 7.84
CA GLN A 40 35.51 46.07 7.15
C GLN A 40 35.82 47.25 8.06
N PRO A 41 36.64 48.23 7.62
CA PRO A 41 37.15 49.30 8.49
C PRO A 41 36.09 50.31 8.99
N TYR A 42 34.82 50.19 8.61
CA TYR A 42 33.80 51.22 8.85
C TYR A 42 32.37 50.68 9.11
N ILE A 43 32.24 49.44 9.59
CA ILE A 43 30.93 48.87 9.93
C ILE A 43 30.51 49.24 11.36
N ALA A 44 29.28 49.71 11.53
CA ALA A 44 28.75 50.04 12.85
C ALA A 44 28.45 48.77 13.68
N PRO A 45 28.65 48.79 15.01
CA PRO A 45 28.45 47.62 15.87
C PRO A 45 27.07 46.94 15.74
N PHE A 46 26.02 47.71 15.47
CA PHE A 46 24.66 47.19 15.33
C PHE A 46 24.46 46.26 14.11
N VAL A 47 25.33 46.35 13.10
CA VAL A 47 25.33 45.41 11.96
C VAL A 47 25.74 44.02 12.42
N ILE A 48 26.73 43.94 13.32
CA ILE A 48 27.19 42.68 13.90
C ILE A 48 26.10 42.09 14.80
N GLU A 49 25.45 42.93 15.61
CA GLU A 49 24.33 42.54 16.47
C GLU A 49 23.12 42.00 15.66
N TYR A 50 22.82 42.60 14.51
CA TYR A 50 21.80 42.08 13.60
C TYR A 50 22.19 40.71 13.05
N LEU A 51 23.43 40.54 12.60
CA LEU A 51 23.94 39.25 12.10
C LEU A 51 23.96 38.18 13.18
N ASP A 52 24.36 38.51 14.42
CA ASP A 52 24.31 37.59 15.57
C ASP A 52 22.90 37.10 15.85
N THR A 53 21.92 38.02 15.81
CA THR A 53 20.49 37.66 15.99
C THR A 53 20.02 36.69 14.90
N ARG A 54 20.44 36.90 13.65
CA ARG A 54 20.10 36.01 12.52
C ARG A 54 20.77 34.65 12.61
N ILE A 55 22.03 34.60 13.06
CA ILE A 55 22.78 33.35 13.26
C ILE A 55 22.13 32.51 14.36
N ALA A 56 21.80 33.13 15.51
CA ALA A 56 21.14 32.44 16.62
C ALA A 56 19.80 31.83 16.18
N MET A 57 18.96 32.61 15.49
CA MET A 57 17.70 32.14 14.93
C MET A 57 17.90 30.92 14.00
N ALA A 58 18.85 30.99 13.08
CA ALA A 58 19.13 29.92 12.13
C ALA A 58 19.63 28.65 12.83
N GLN A 59 20.47 28.78 13.86
CA GLN A 59 20.97 27.65 14.64
C GLN A 59 19.88 26.99 15.48
N ASP A 60 19.01 27.78 16.11
CA ASP A 60 17.89 27.26 16.92
C ASP A 60 16.82 26.58 16.06
N LEU A 61 16.56 27.11 14.86
CA LEU A 61 15.72 26.43 13.87
C LEU A 61 16.38 25.13 13.39
N SER A 62 17.68 25.10 13.11
CA SER A 62 18.36 23.85 12.74
C SER A 62 18.18 22.78 13.81
N ARG A 63 18.49 23.11 15.08
CA ARG A 63 18.34 22.17 16.21
C ARG A 63 16.91 21.67 16.39
N SER A 64 15.92 22.57 16.25
CA SER A 64 14.50 22.23 16.41
C SER A 64 14.00 21.31 15.29
N PHE A 65 14.47 21.52 14.06
CA PHE A 65 14.18 20.62 12.94
C PHE A 65 14.89 19.26 13.11
N ASP A 66 16.16 19.25 13.53
CA ASP A 66 16.95 18.04 13.78
C ASP A 66 16.36 17.17 14.92
N SER A 67 15.91 17.78 16.02
CA SER A 67 15.29 17.06 17.14
C SER A 67 13.94 16.42 16.78
N THR A 68 13.23 16.98 15.80
CA THR A 68 11.92 16.47 15.35
C THR A 68 12.08 15.32 14.36
N LEU A 69 13.16 15.33 13.55
CA LEU A 69 13.57 14.22 12.69
C LEU A 69 14.04 12.99 13.49
N GLN A 70 14.59 13.17 14.69
CA GLN A 70 15.04 12.06 15.54
C GLN A 70 13.90 11.34 16.28
N ASN A 71 12.76 11.99 16.55
CA ASN A 71 11.70 11.42 17.39
C ASN A 71 10.68 10.51 16.65
N ASN A 72 10.75 10.34 15.33
CA ASN A 72 9.90 9.41 14.56
C ASN A 72 10.63 8.13 14.06
N ASN A 73 11.95 8.07 14.16
CA ASN A 73 12.75 7.05 13.47
C ASN A 73 12.86 5.70 14.20
N GLU A 74 12.80 5.64 15.53
CA GLU A 74 12.98 4.37 16.26
C GLU A 74 11.78 3.43 16.08
N HIS A 75 10.55 3.96 16.16
CA HIS A 75 9.34 3.16 16.00
C HIS A 75 9.15 2.65 14.56
N GLN A 76 9.39 3.49 13.56
CA GLN A 76 9.34 3.09 12.15
C GLN A 76 10.46 2.12 11.76
N ALA A 77 11.68 2.28 12.29
CA ALA A 77 12.77 1.31 12.08
C ALA A 77 12.43 -0.05 12.72
N HIS A 78 11.82 -0.07 13.90
CA HIS A 78 11.38 -1.29 14.57
C HIS A 78 10.29 -2.04 13.78
N ILE A 79 9.25 -1.34 13.30
CA ILE A 79 8.19 -1.94 12.47
C ILE A 79 8.74 -2.42 11.13
N THR A 80 9.66 -1.66 10.52
CA THR A 80 10.29 -2.03 9.24
C THR A 80 11.13 -3.29 9.37
N ASN A 81 11.94 -3.41 10.43
CA ASN A 81 12.72 -4.61 10.71
C ASN A 81 11.80 -5.82 10.99
N CYS A 82 10.69 -5.62 11.70
CA CYS A 82 9.67 -6.65 11.89
C CYS A 82 9.07 -7.12 10.55
N CYS A 83 8.62 -6.18 9.70
CA CYS A 83 8.10 -6.50 8.37
C CYS A 83 9.13 -7.24 7.51
N LYS A 84 10.39 -6.83 7.55
CA LYS A 84 11.49 -7.49 6.84
C LYS A 84 11.65 -8.94 7.28
N GLN A 85 11.70 -9.18 8.58
CA GLN A 85 11.83 -10.54 9.13
C GLN A 85 10.65 -11.41 8.74
N ILE A 86 9.42 -10.89 8.81
CA ILE A 86 8.23 -11.67 8.43
C ILE A 86 8.20 -11.95 6.93
N LEU A 87 8.49 -10.97 6.07
CA LEU A 87 8.55 -11.19 4.61
C LEU A 87 9.66 -12.17 4.23
N SER A 88 10.78 -12.19 4.97
CA SER A 88 11.85 -13.15 4.74
C SER A 88 11.44 -14.60 5.04
N LEU A 89 10.43 -14.82 5.91
CA LEU A 89 9.88 -16.16 6.14
C LEU A 89 9.31 -16.78 4.87
N CYS A 90 8.78 -15.97 3.93
CA CYS A 90 8.26 -16.47 2.65
C CYS A 90 9.31 -17.21 1.81
N PHE A 91 10.58 -17.01 2.12
CA PHE A 91 11.72 -17.57 1.40
C PHE A 91 12.57 -18.48 2.31
N ASP A 92 12.10 -18.80 3.51
CA ASP A 92 12.78 -19.73 4.41
C ASP A 92 12.67 -21.16 3.87
N LYS A 93 13.80 -21.70 3.42
CA LYS A 93 13.86 -23.02 2.81
C LYS A 93 13.36 -24.13 3.75
N THR A 94 13.68 -24.04 5.03
CA THR A 94 13.28 -25.06 6.01
C THR A 94 11.77 -25.04 6.22
N LEU A 95 11.17 -23.85 6.31
CA LEU A 95 9.70 -23.75 6.43
C LEU A 95 8.98 -24.15 5.14
N ILE A 96 9.55 -23.87 3.97
CA ILE A 96 9.04 -24.34 2.68
C ILE A 96 9.07 -25.87 2.62
N ASP A 97 10.16 -26.51 3.07
CA ASP A 97 10.28 -27.96 3.10
C ASP A 97 9.23 -28.59 4.06
N ILE A 98 9.00 -27.99 5.23
CA ILE A 98 7.93 -28.42 6.16
C ILE A 98 6.55 -28.27 5.52
N THR A 99 6.30 -27.14 4.84
CA THR A 99 5.03 -26.91 4.13
C THR A 99 4.84 -27.96 3.04
N LYS A 100 5.91 -28.29 2.31
CA LYS A 100 5.90 -29.34 1.29
C LYS A 100 5.54 -30.70 1.88
N GLU A 101 6.14 -31.09 3.00
CA GLU A 101 5.83 -32.34 3.69
C GLU A 101 4.36 -32.41 4.12
N GLN A 102 3.83 -31.33 4.71
CA GLN A 102 2.43 -31.28 5.14
C GLN A 102 1.46 -31.37 3.95
N VAL A 103 1.70 -30.61 2.87
CA VAL A 103 0.87 -30.67 1.66
C VAL A 103 0.91 -32.08 1.04
N THR A 104 2.09 -32.69 0.96
CA THR A 104 2.29 -34.07 0.46
C THR A 104 1.48 -35.07 1.27
N LYS A 105 1.51 -34.92 2.61
CA LYS A 105 0.75 -35.77 3.54
C LYS A 105 -0.76 -35.63 3.37
N GLU A 106 -1.28 -34.40 3.29
CA GLU A 106 -2.72 -34.16 3.14
C GLU A 106 -3.26 -34.57 1.78
N LEU A 107 -2.50 -34.33 0.70
CA LEU A 107 -2.91 -34.72 -0.65
C LEU A 107 -2.69 -36.22 -0.94
N GLN A 108 -2.00 -36.94 -0.06
CA GLN A 108 -1.57 -38.34 -0.26
C GLN A 108 -0.83 -38.55 -1.61
N ARG A 109 -0.10 -37.53 -2.07
CA ARG A 109 0.61 -37.52 -3.36
C ARG A 109 2.11 -37.49 -3.13
N ALA A 110 2.86 -38.32 -3.87
CA ALA A 110 4.31 -38.44 -3.72
C ALA A 110 5.10 -37.23 -4.24
N ASP A 111 4.58 -36.46 -5.19
CA ASP A 111 5.32 -35.38 -5.86
C ASP A 111 4.47 -34.11 -6.01
N ILE A 112 4.67 -33.15 -5.11
CA ILE A 112 4.30 -31.76 -5.37
C ILE A 112 5.52 -31.03 -5.92
N SER A 113 5.32 -30.14 -6.90
CA SER A 113 6.43 -29.38 -7.45
C SER A 113 6.97 -28.39 -6.41
N ASN A 114 8.26 -28.07 -6.50
CA ASN A 114 8.85 -27.06 -5.62
C ASN A 114 8.19 -25.68 -5.82
N ASN A 115 7.71 -25.38 -7.03
CA ASN A 115 6.99 -24.14 -7.30
C ASN A 115 5.65 -24.10 -6.56
N ASP A 116 4.90 -25.21 -6.53
CA ASP A 116 3.65 -25.30 -5.78
C ASP A 116 3.89 -25.10 -4.29
N ALA A 117 4.93 -25.74 -3.74
CA ALA A 117 5.30 -25.59 -2.34
C ALA A 117 5.63 -24.12 -1.99
N ILE A 118 6.41 -23.43 -2.82
CA ILE A 118 6.76 -22.02 -2.63
C ILE A 118 5.53 -21.12 -2.71
N ILE A 119 4.64 -21.35 -3.69
CA ILE A 119 3.41 -20.58 -3.85
C ILE A 119 2.53 -20.75 -2.61
N ILE A 120 2.20 -22.00 -2.24
CA ILE A 120 1.36 -22.32 -1.08
C ILE A 120 1.94 -21.67 0.17
N HIS A 121 3.23 -21.90 0.44
CA HIS A 121 3.92 -21.35 1.60
C HIS A 121 3.84 -19.80 1.67
N THR A 122 4.05 -19.14 0.53
CA THR A 122 3.98 -17.68 0.43
C THR A 122 2.56 -17.18 0.68
N GLU A 123 1.53 -17.83 0.12
CA GLU A 123 0.13 -17.46 0.37
C GLU A 123 -0.24 -17.58 1.85
N LEU A 124 0.22 -18.65 2.52
CA LEU A 124 -0.01 -18.90 3.94
C LEU A 124 0.56 -17.78 4.81
N ILE A 125 1.80 -17.35 4.53
CA ILE A 125 2.44 -16.25 5.28
C ILE A 125 1.77 -14.91 4.98
N LEU A 126 1.49 -14.61 3.70
CA LEU A 126 0.82 -13.36 3.33
C LEU A 126 -0.57 -13.25 3.98
N SER A 127 -1.33 -14.34 4.04
CA SER A 127 -2.61 -14.39 4.75
C SER A 127 -2.44 -14.06 6.24
N SER A 128 -1.45 -14.65 6.92
CA SER A 128 -1.14 -14.34 8.32
C SER A 128 -0.73 -12.88 8.53
N ILE A 129 0.13 -12.32 7.66
CA ILE A 129 0.54 -10.92 7.70
C ILE A 129 -0.68 -10.00 7.60
N PHE A 130 -1.55 -10.24 6.61
CA PHE A 130 -2.69 -9.36 6.35
C PHE A 130 -3.76 -9.45 7.43
N ARG A 131 -3.90 -10.61 8.08
CA ARG A 131 -4.75 -10.75 9.27
C ARG A 131 -4.23 -9.95 10.47
N GLN A 132 -2.91 -9.83 10.61
CA GLN A 132 -2.26 -9.08 11.68
C GLN A 132 -1.98 -7.62 11.32
N PHE A 133 -2.36 -7.17 10.11
CA PHE A 133 -1.99 -5.86 9.57
C PHE A 133 -2.42 -4.70 10.49
N ASP A 134 -3.65 -4.72 10.98
CA ASP A 134 -4.12 -3.68 11.90
C ASP A 134 -3.36 -3.74 13.24
N THR A 135 -3.08 -4.93 13.78
CA THR A 135 -2.25 -5.09 14.98
C THR A 135 -0.85 -4.50 14.82
N ILE A 136 -0.25 -4.64 13.62
CA ILE A 136 1.09 -4.14 13.29
C ILE A 136 1.11 -2.60 13.15
N PHE A 137 0.00 -1.97 12.71
CA PHE A 137 -0.02 -0.55 12.33
C PHE A 137 -0.97 0.38 13.12
N THR A 138 -1.87 -0.12 13.97
CA THR A 138 -2.91 0.73 14.63
C THR A 138 -2.74 0.96 16.13
N SER A 139 -1.78 0.33 16.81
CA SER A 139 -1.60 0.55 18.26
C SER A 139 -0.64 1.72 18.55
N ASN A 140 -1.22 2.92 18.73
CA ASN A 140 -0.53 4.14 19.16
C ASN A 140 0.06 4.11 20.59
N SER A 141 0.28 2.93 21.18
CA SER A 141 0.75 2.81 22.55
C SER A 141 2.24 2.46 22.58
N THR A 142 2.98 3.22 23.37
CA THR A 142 4.38 3.07 23.80
C THR A 142 4.73 1.73 24.47
N GLN A 143 3.94 0.67 24.29
CA GLN A 143 4.31 -0.68 24.69
C GLN A 143 5.35 -1.21 23.69
N HIS A 144 6.52 -1.61 24.20
CA HIS A 144 7.47 -2.44 23.47
C HIS A 144 6.73 -3.68 22.95
N TYR A 145 6.48 -3.74 21.64
CA TYR A 145 5.96 -4.95 21.02
C TYR A 145 6.99 -6.07 21.20
N ASP A 146 6.53 -7.24 21.65
CA ASP A 146 7.34 -8.44 21.51
C ASP A 146 7.32 -8.85 20.04
N ILE A 147 8.32 -8.37 19.29
CA ILE A 147 8.54 -8.72 17.88
C ILE A 147 8.55 -10.24 17.70
N LYS A 148 9.03 -11.01 18.69
CA LYS A 148 9.00 -12.47 18.61
C LYS A 148 7.58 -13.00 18.62
N GLN A 149 6.68 -12.40 19.40
CA GLN A 149 5.26 -12.79 19.43
C GLN A 149 4.56 -12.49 18.11
N ILE A 150 4.82 -11.32 17.49
CA ILE A 150 4.24 -10.97 16.18
C ILE A 150 4.79 -11.91 15.09
N ILE A 151 6.11 -12.16 15.09
CA ILE A 151 6.73 -13.09 14.14
C ILE A 151 6.19 -14.51 14.32
N GLN A 152 5.97 -14.95 15.57
CA GLN A 152 5.33 -16.24 15.86
C GLN A 152 3.89 -16.30 15.32
N GLN A 153 3.12 -15.22 15.46
CA GLN A 153 1.75 -15.13 14.92
C GLN A 153 1.71 -15.03 13.38
N CYS A 154 2.81 -14.65 12.74
CA CYS A 154 2.94 -14.57 11.30
C CYS A 154 3.63 -15.80 10.67
N GLN A 155 3.91 -16.84 11.46
CA GLN A 155 4.32 -18.14 10.91
C GLN A 155 3.24 -18.68 9.97
N PRO A 156 3.63 -19.51 8.97
CA PRO A 156 2.65 -20.17 8.10
C PRO A 156 1.71 -21.03 8.96
N PRO A 157 0.38 -20.91 8.83
CA PRO A 157 -0.57 -21.79 9.50
C PRO A 157 -0.55 -23.17 8.82
N ILE A 158 0.49 -23.96 9.09
CA ILE A 158 0.70 -25.29 8.49
C ILE A 158 -0.45 -26.25 8.84
N ASP A 159 -1.15 -26.01 9.96
CA ASP A 159 -2.33 -26.77 10.37
C ASP A 159 -3.61 -26.37 9.60
N ASP A 160 -3.60 -25.25 8.87
CA ASP A 160 -4.73 -24.77 8.07
C ASP A 160 -4.27 -24.35 6.66
N LEU A 161 -3.99 -25.35 5.83
CA LEU A 161 -3.61 -25.15 4.42
C LEU A 161 -4.74 -24.54 3.57
N SER A 162 -5.97 -24.49 4.08
CA SER A 162 -7.14 -23.97 3.34
C SER A 162 -7.02 -22.47 3.02
N GLN A 163 -6.10 -21.74 3.66
CA GLN A 163 -5.83 -20.34 3.36
C GLN A 163 -5.07 -20.13 2.03
N SER A 164 -4.52 -21.19 1.43
CA SER A 164 -3.86 -21.13 0.12
C SER A 164 -4.83 -21.50 -1.01
N THR A 165 -4.99 -20.58 -1.97
CA THR A 165 -5.78 -20.84 -3.18
C THR A 165 -5.16 -21.98 -3.98
N ARG A 166 -3.81 -22.03 -4.08
CA ARG A 166 -3.14 -23.11 -4.81
C ARG A 166 -3.35 -24.48 -4.15
N PHE A 167 -3.33 -24.55 -2.82
CA PHE A 167 -3.63 -25.80 -2.12
C PHE A 167 -5.07 -26.27 -2.39
N GLN A 168 -6.06 -25.35 -2.36
CA GLN A 168 -7.45 -25.69 -2.67
C GLN A 168 -7.61 -26.27 -4.09
N GLU A 169 -6.92 -25.71 -5.08
CA GLU A 169 -6.91 -26.23 -6.46
C GLU A 169 -6.35 -27.67 -6.52
N LEU A 170 -5.21 -27.91 -5.87
CA LEU A 170 -4.58 -29.23 -5.83
C LEU A 170 -5.42 -30.24 -5.04
N SER A 171 -6.02 -29.82 -3.92
CA SER A 171 -6.90 -30.64 -3.09
C SER A 171 -8.15 -31.07 -3.84
N ALA A 172 -8.81 -30.14 -4.56
CA ALA A 172 -9.97 -30.48 -5.39
C ALA A 172 -9.61 -31.53 -6.45
N HIS A 173 -8.45 -31.38 -7.10
CA HIS A 173 -8.00 -32.34 -8.10
C HIS A 173 -7.59 -33.69 -7.49
N ALA A 174 -6.95 -33.71 -6.32
CA ALA A 174 -6.64 -34.96 -5.61
C ALA A 174 -7.93 -35.70 -5.19
N ASN A 175 -8.91 -34.98 -4.65
CA ASN A 175 -10.23 -35.54 -4.29
C ASN A 175 -10.95 -36.13 -5.50
N PHE A 176 -10.90 -35.46 -6.65
CA PHE A 176 -11.44 -35.99 -7.91
C PHE A 176 -10.81 -37.34 -8.27
N ILE A 177 -9.48 -37.47 -8.21
CA ILE A 177 -8.81 -38.75 -8.50
C ILE A 177 -9.22 -39.83 -7.50
N THR A 178 -9.26 -39.52 -6.20
CA THR A 178 -9.67 -40.47 -5.16
C THR A 178 -11.11 -40.93 -5.37
N GLN A 179 -12.02 -40.02 -5.72
CA GLN A 179 -13.41 -40.35 -6.02
C GLN A 179 -13.52 -41.22 -7.27
N GLN A 180 -12.75 -40.91 -8.32
CA GLN A 180 -12.68 -41.71 -9.54
C GLN A 180 -12.21 -43.14 -9.25
N GLN A 181 -11.12 -43.29 -8.49
CA GLN A 181 -10.58 -44.58 -8.08
C GLN A 181 -11.59 -45.40 -7.27
N HIS A 182 -12.28 -44.76 -6.33
CA HIS A 182 -13.29 -45.40 -5.50
C HIS A 182 -14.44 -45.95 -6.35
N LEU A 183 -14.93 -45.17 -7.31
CA LEU A 183 -15.99 -45.60 -8.22
C LEU A 183 -15.56 -46.79 -9.07
N ILE A 184 -14.36 -46.74 -9.67
CA ILE A 184 -13.84 -47.84 -10.50
C ILE A 184 -13.68 -49.13 -9.70
N THR A 185 -13.06 -49.03 -8.51
CA THR A 185 -12.85 -50.18 -7.62
C THR A 185 -14.17 -50.79 -7.17
N SER A 186 -15.17 -49.95 -6.89
CA SER A 186 -16.52 -50.39 -6.51
C SER A 186 -17.25 -51.10 -7.64
N ILE A 187 -17.16 -50.58 -8.88
CA ILE A 187 -17.71 -51.24 -10.08
C ILE A 187 -17.06 -52.60 -10.28
N ALA A 188 -15.73 -52.67 -10.24
CA ALA A 188 -15.00 -53.92 -10.43
C ALA A 188 -15.33 -54.97 -9.35
N SER A 189 -15.48 -54.53 -8.09
CA SER A 189 -15.89 -55.40 -6.98
C SER A 189 -17.29 -55.99 -7.20
N LEU A 190 -18.26 -55.19 -7.67
CA LEU A 190 -19.60 -55.70 -8.00
C LEU A 190 -19.58 -56.67 -9.18
N CYS A 191 -18.70 -56.44 -10.16
CA CYS A 191 -18.54 -57.29 -11.33
C CYS A 191 -17.74 -58.57 -11.05
N ASN A 192 -17.21 -58.76 -9.82
CA ASN A 192 -16.24 -59.82 -9.49
C ASN A 192 -15.03 -59.86 -10.44
N ALA A 193 -14.63 -58.71 -10.99
CA ALA A 193 -13.53 -58.60 -11.93
C ALA A 193 -12.20 -58.51 -11.18
N THR A 194 -11.33 -59.50 -11.35
CA THR A 194 -10.00 -59.54 -10.73
C THR A 194 -8.91 -58.92 -11.59
N GLN A 195 -9.18 -58.68 -12.87
CA GLN A 195 -8.25 -58.07 -13.82
C GLN A 195 -8.98 -57.02 -14.65
N TYR A 196 -8.58 -55.76 -14.51
CA TYR A 196 -9.03 -54.64 -15.32
C TYR A 196 -7.94 -53.56 -15.35
N ASP A 197 -7.92 -52.75 -16.41
CA ASP A 197 -6.99 -51.64 -16.54
C ASP A 197 -7.63 -50.37 -15.98
N ASP A 198 -7.32 -50.09 -14.72
CA ASP A 198 -7.81 -48.94 -13.97
C ASP A 198 -7.40 -47.60 -14.63
N GLU A 199 -6.19 -47.53 -15.22
CA GLU A 199 -5.71 -46.32 -15.87
C GLU A 199 -6.49 -46.04 -17.16
N GLN A 200 -6.81 -47.07 -17.96
CA GLN A 200 -7.66 -46.91 -19.14
C GLN A 200 -9.08 -46.45 -18.80
N ILE A 201 -9.65 -46.96 -17.70
CA ILE A 201 -10.98 -46.54 -17.23
C ILE A 201 -10.94 -45.10 -16.70
N ARG A 202 -9.87 -44.71 -15.98
CA ARG A 202 -9.69 -43.33 -15.52
C ARG A 202 -9.58 -42.34 -16.67
N GLN A 203 -8.91 -42.71 -17.76
CA GLN A 203 -8.79 -41.87 -18.96
C GLN A 203 -10.08 -41.79 -19.78
N ASN A 204 -10.84 -42.88 -19.84
CA ASN A 204 -12.12 -42.93 -20.52
C ASN A 204 -13.09 -43.90 -19.80
N PRO A 205 -14.09 -43.37 -19.07
CA PRO A 205 -15.06 -44.17 -18.34
C PRO A 205 -15.78 -45.22 -19.18
N GLU A 206 -15.92 -45.04 -20.50
CA GLU A 206 -16.56 -46.01 -21.41
C GLU A 206 -15.95 -47.43 -21.30
N HIS A 207 -14.66 -47.55 -20.98
CA HIS A 207 -14.02 -48.86 -20.82
C HIS A 207 -14.62 -49.69 -19.67
N ALA A 208 -15.25 -49.03 -18.67
CA ALA A 208 -15.95 -49.74 -17.59
C ALA A 208 -17.20 -50.50 -18.08
N LYS A 209 -17.75 -50.20 -19.26
CA LYS A 209 -18.87 -50.98 -19.84
C LYS A 209 -18.50 -52.44 -20.03
N ALA A 210 -17.24 -52.76 -20.32
CA ALA A 210 -16.78 -54.14 -20.45
C ALA A 210 -16.92 -54.95 -19.14
N LEU A 211 -16.82 -54.28 -17.98
CA LEU A 211 -17.06 -54.90 -16.67
C LEU A 211 -18.54 -55.20 -16.48
N LEU A 212 -19.42 -54.27 -16.85
CA LEU A 212 -20.87 -54.43 -16.76
C LEU A 212 -21.37 -55.63 -17.60
N VAL A 213 -20.79 -55.84 -18.79
CA VAL A 213 -21.12 -56.98 -19.67
C VAL A 213 -20.83 -58.34 -18.98
N GLN A 214 -19.86 -58.41 -18.06
CA GLN A 214 -19.61 -59.65 -17.30
C GLN A 214 -20.78 -60.00 -16.37
N LEU A 215 -21.37 -58.99 -15.71
CA LEU A 215 -22.59 -59.14 -14.90
C LEU A 215 -23.80 -59.50 -15.76
N GLU A 216 -23.96 -58.87 -16.93
CA GLU A 216 -25.04 -59.19 -17.88
C GLU A 216 -24.99 -60.67 -18.28
N ASN A 217 -23.81 -61.17 -18.63
CA ASN A 217 -23.61 -62.58 -18.97
C ASN A 217 -23.86 -63.51 -17.77
N ALA A 218 -23.43 -63.15 -16.56
CA ALA A 218 -23.68 -63.94 -15.37
C ALA A 218 -25.18 -64.02 -15.03
N LEU A 219 -25.92 -62.92 -15.22
CA LEU A 219 -27.35 -62.83 -14.97
C LEU A 219 -28.18 -63.70 -15.93
N ILE A 220 -27.78 -63.75 -17.21
CA ILE A 220 -28.45 -64.57 -18.23
C ILE A 220 -28.15 -66.06 -18.04
N ASN A 221 -26.91 -66.42 -17.69
CA ASN A 221 -26.43 -67.81 -17.67
C ASN A 221 -26.58 -68.52 -16.31
N VAL A 222 -27.46 -68.05 -15.41
CA VAL A 222 -27.72 -68.75 -14.15
C VAL A 222 -28.33 -70.14 -14.45
N PRO A 223 -27.68 -71.25 -14.02
CA PRO A 223 -28.08 -72.60 -14.42
C PRO A 223 -29.52 -72.95 -14.04
N GLU A 224 -30.24 -73.59 -14.96
CA GLU A 224 -31.51 -74.26 -14.66
C GLU A 224 -31.24 -75.65 -14.08
N LYS A 225 -31.80 -75.92 -12.89
CA LYS A 225 -31.85 -77.28 -12.34
C LYS A 225 -33.19 -77.91 -12.70
N THR A 226 -33.16 -79.03 -13.40
CA THR A 226 -34.35 -79.85 -13.67
C THR A 226 -34.71 -80.63 -12.41
N ALA A 227 -35.92 -80.43 -11.90
CA ALA A 227 -36.48 -81.27 -10.84
C ALA A 227 -37.18 -82.49 -11.44
N THR A 228 -37.04 -83.64 -10.80
CA THR A 228 -37.78 -84.86 -11.16
C THR A 228 -39.16 -84.84 -10.52
N TYR A 229 -40.20 -85.13 -11.31
CA TYR A 229 -41.57 -85.23 -10.80
C TYR A 229 -41.72 -86.48 -9.93
N HIS A 230 -42.20 -86.32 -8.70
CA HIS A 230 -42.51 -87.41 -7.79
C HIS A 230 -44.00 -87.38 -7.45
N GLN A 231 -44.74 -88.37 -7.94
CA GLN A 231 -46.14 -88.59 -7.58
C GLN A 231 -46.21 -89.26 -6.20
N THR A 232 -47.08 -88.78 -5.32
CA THR A 232 -47.21 -89.28 -3.93
C THR A 232 -48.67 -89.62 -3.60
N ASP A 233 -48.87 -90.60 -2.71
CA ASP A 233 -50.20 -91.05 -2.29
C ASP A 233 -50.81 -90.04 -1.30
N GLY A 234 -51.82 -89.28 -1.75
CA GLY A 234 -52.55 -88.28 -0.95
C GLY A 234 -53.46 -87.37 -1.79
N ILE A 235 -54.11 -86.37 -1.20
CA ILE A 235 -54.82 -85.33 -1.96
C ILE A 235 -53.75 -84.40 -2.56
N PRO A 236 -53.62 -84.29 -3.90
CA PRO A 236 -52.54 -83.54 -4.52
C PRO A 236 -52.76 -82.03 -4.37
N TYR A 237 -51.80 -81.34 -3.77
CA TYR A 237 -51.65 -79.88 -3.85
C TYR A 237 -50.51 -79.54 -4.80
N GLN A 238 -50.85 -78.93 -5.93
CA GLN A 238 -49.88 -78.46 -6.90
C GLN A 238 -49.45 -77.03 -6.55
N ILE A 239 -48.21 -76.86 -6.09
CA ILE A 239 -47.66 -75.52 -5.87
C ILE A 239 -47.59 -74.74 -7.19
N THR A 240 -47.97 -73.46 -7.16
CA THR A 240 -47.85 -72.60 -8.34
C THR A 240 -46.40 -72.18 -8.49
N ILE A 241 -45.81 -72.46 -9.66
CA ILE A 241 -44.44 -72.02 -9.98
C ILE A 241 -44.48 -70.54 -10.37
N PRO A 242 -43.73 -69.66 -9.69
CA PRO A 242 -43.64 -68.23 -10.05
C PRO A 242 -43.13 -68.02 -11.47
N GLN A 243 -43.47 -66.87 -12.05
CA GLN A 243 -42.91 -66.47 -13.33
C GLN A 243 -41.39 -66.28 -13.23
N GLN A 244 -40.66 -66.66 -14.28
CA GLN A 244 -39.21 -66.40 -14.36
C GLN A 244 -38.93 -64.89 -14.48
N LEU A 245 -37.82 -64.45 -13.91
CA LEU A 245 -37.34 -63.07 -14.06
C LEU A 245 -36.94 -62.81 -15.52
N ASP A 246 -37.52 -61.77 -16.13
CA ASP A 246 -37.18 -61.36 -17.50
C ASP A 246 -35.88 -60.55 -17.51
N CYS A 247 -34.76 -61.27 -17.29
CA CYS A 247 -33.42 -60.67 -17.25
C CYS A 247 -33.06 -59.90 -18.53
N PRO A 248 -33.30 -60.43 -19.76
CA PRO A 248 -32.95 -59.71 -20.99
C PRO A 248 -33.65 -58.36 -21.11
N ARG A 249 -34.93 -58.28 -20.75
CA ARG A 249 -35.68 -57.02 -20.81
C ARG A 249 -35.23 -56.04 -19.73
N ALA A 250 -35.01 -56.52 -18.50
CA ALA A 250 -34.49 -55.69 -17.42
C ALA A 250 -33.11 -55.09 -17.76
N ILE A 251 -32.19 -55.90 -18.32
CA ILE A 251 -30.89 -55.44 -18.81
C ILE A 251 -31.08 -54.35 -19.88
N TYR A 252 -31.91 -54.61 -20.89
CA TYR A 252 -32.14 -53.66 -21.99
C TYR A 252 -32.68 -52.30 -21.50
N GLU A 253 -33.65 -52.31 -20.58
CA GLU A 253 -34.21 -51.07 -20.02
C GLU A 253 -33.16 -50.29 -19.19
N ILE A 254 -32.33 -51.00 -18.41
CA ILE A 254 -31.21 -50.38 -17.67
C ILE A 254 -30.15 -49.81 -18.61
N GLN A 255 -29.77 -50.52 -19.67
CA GLN A 255 -28.80 -50.04 -20.68
C GLN A 255 -29.29 -48.77 -21.38
N ASN A 256 -30.54 -48.76 -21.84
CA ASN A 256 -31.12 -47.57 -22.47
C ASN A 256 -31.15 -46.38 -21.51
N LYS A 257 -31.48 -46.63 -20.24
CA LYS A 257 -31.53 -45.58 -19.23
C LYS A 257 -30.13 -45.02 -18.94
N ARG A 258 -29.12 -45.89 -18.78
CA ARG A 258 -27.71 -45.54 -18.65
C ARG A 258 -27.25 -44.64 -19.79
N ASP A 259 -27.47 -45.08 -21.04
CA ASP A 259 -26.98 -44.36 -22.22
C ASP A 259 -27.68 -43.00 -22.36
N ALA A 260 -28.97 -42.90 -22.02
CA ALA A 260 -29.68 -41.63 -21.96
C ALA A 260 -29.08 -40.69 -20.89
N ILE A 261 -28.83 -41.18 -19.66
CA ILE A 261 -28.24 -40.39 -18.56
C ILE A 261 -26.87 -39.83 -18.95
N VAL A 262 -25.99 -40.67 -19.50
CA VAL A 262 -24.63 -40.27 -19.89
C VAL A 262 -24.65 -39.28 -21.06
N THR A 263 -25.51 -39.51 -22.05
CA THR A 263 -25.63 -38.64 -23.23
C THR A 263 -26.23 -37.27 -22.88
N GLU A 264 -27.28 -37.24 -22.05
CA GLU A 264 -27.95 -36.01 -21.62
C GLU A 264 -27.21 -35.28 -20.48
N LYS A 265 -26.24 -35.94 -19.85
CA LYS A 265 -25.53 -35.47 -18.65
C LYS A 265 -26.46 -35.15 -17.47
N ASP A 266 -27.50 -35.95 -17.27
CA ASP A 266 -28.54 -35.70 -16.27
C ASP A 266 -28.39 -36.63 -15.05
N ALA A 267 -27.67 -36.15 -14.04
CA ALA A 267 -27.45 -36.90 -12.80
C ALA A 267 -28.72 -37.15 -11.98
N THR A 268 -29.81 -36.39 -12.20
CA THR A 268 -31.05 -36.53 -11.41
C THR A 268 -31.82 -37.81 -11.72
N LYS A 269 -31.55 -38.42 -12.88
CA LYS A 269 -32.19 -39.66 -13.36
C LYS A 269 -31.47 -40.93 -12.93
N ILE A 270 -30.37 -40.84 -12.19
CA ILE A 270 -29.55 -42.00 -11.80
C ILE A 270 -30.36 -42.99 -10.95
N ASP A 271 -31.19 -42.50 -10.02
CA ASP A 271 -31.99 -43.33 -9.11
C ASP A 271 -33.03 -44.19 -9.86
N ASP A 272 -33.42 -43.80 -11.08
CA ASP A 272 -34.35 -44.57 -11.91
C ASP A 272 -33.79 -45.95 -12.30
N ILE A 273 -32.46 -46.11 -12.37
CA ILE A 273 -31.81 -47.39 -12.69
C ILE A 273 -32.17 -48.45 -11.65
N GLU A 274 -32.12 -48.10 -10.36
CA GLU A 274 -32.48 -49.00 -9.28
C GLU A 274 -33.98 -49.29 -9.28
N SER A 275 -34.81 -48.30 -9.63
CA SER A 275 -36.25 -48.47 -9.77
C SER A 275 -36.62 -49.48 -10.85
N ILE A 276 -35.89 -49.51 -11.98
CA ILE A 276 -36.10 -50.52 -13.03
C ILE A 276 -35.85 -51.91 -12.45
N ALA A 277 -34.70 -52.17 -11.82
CA ALA A 277 -34.41 -53.49 -11.23
C ALA A 277 -35.47 -53.92 -10.20
N ARG A 278 -35.90 -53.01 -9.32
CA ARG A 278 -36.96 -53.28 -8.33
C ARG A 278 -38.28 -53.67 -8.99
N SER A 279 -38.65 -53.02 -10.11
CA SER A 279 -39.91 -53.32 -10.81
C SER A 279 -40.01 -54.75 -11.35
N TYR A 280 -38.87 -55.39 -11.68
CA TYR A 280 -38.81 -56.79 -12.10
C TYR A 280 -38.72 -57.76 -10.93
N ILE A 281 -38.03 -57.38 -9.85
CA ILE A 281 -37.77 -58.25 -8.69
C ILE A 281 -38.99 -58.35 -7.77
N THR A 282 -39.58 -57.22 -7.38
CA THR A 282 -40.62 -57.16 -6.33
C THR A 282 -41.86 -58.00 -6.63
N PRO A 283 -42.42 -58.03 -7.87
CA PRO A 283 -43.59 -58.88 -8.15
C PRO A 283 -43.33 -60.37 -7.92
N ILE A 284 -42.15 -60.87 -8.30
CA ILE A 284 -41.78 -62.28 -8.16
C ILE A 284 -41.43 -62.60 -6.70
N GLU A 285 -40.74 -61.70 -5.99
CA GLU A 285 -40.51 -61.82 -4.54
C GLU A 285 -41.84 -62.00 -3.78
N ASN A 286 -42.85 -61.19 -4.12
CA ASN A 286 -44.17 -61.27 -3.50
C ASN A 286 -44.86 -62.61 -3.80
N GLN A 287 -44.81 -63.09 -5.05
CA GLN A 287 -45.33 -64.40 -5.44
C GLN A 287 -44.64 -65.54 -4.66
N ILE A 288 -43.31 -65.52 -4.58
CA ILE A 288 -42.53 -66.52 -3.82
C ILE A 288 -42.91 -66.49 -2.35
N ALA A 289 -43.04 -65.31 -1.74
CA ALA A 289 -43.41 -65.17 -0.34
C ALA A 289 -44.82 -65.71 -0.05
N GLU A 290 -45.78 -65.47 -0.95
CA GLU A 290 -47.12 -66.03 -0.86
C GLU A 290 -47.12 -67.55 -1.01
N GLN A 291 -46.42 -68.09 -2.00
CA GLN A 291 -46.32 -69.54 -2.20
C GLN A 291 -45.59 -70.26 -1.05
N LYS A 292 -44.54 -69.65 -0.47
CA LYS A 292 -43.87 -70.17 0.74
C LYS A 292 -44.84 -70.25 1.93
N LYS A 293 -45.73 -69.26 2.11
CA LYS A 293 -46.77 -69.28 3.16
C LYS A 293 -47.79 -70.41 2.91
N LEU A 294 -48.29 -70.53 1.68
CA LEU A 294 -49.24 -71.59 1.31
C LEU A 294 -48.62 -72.99 1.48
N LEU A 295 -47.38 -73.17 1.04
CA LEU A 295 -46.64 -74.43 1.19
C LEU A 295 -46.53 -74.84 2.67
N ALA A 296 -46.24 -73.90 3.57
CA ALA A 296 -46.16 -74.18 5.00
C ALA A 296 -47.50 -74.64 5.59
N ILE A 297 -48.61 -74.03 5.16
CA ILE A 297 -49.97 -74.43 5.59
C ILE A 297 -50.29 -75.85 5.09
N MET A 298 -50.06 -76.12 3.80
CA MET A 298 -50.38 -77.41 3.19
C MET A 298 -49.56 -78.56 3.81
N LYS A 299 -48.28 -78.34 4.10
CA LYS A 299 -47.43 -79.32 4.81
C LYS A 299 -47.89 -79.64 6.22
N SER A 300 -48.60 -78.71 6.87
CA SER A 300 -49.13 -78.90 8.23
C SER A 300 -50.53 -79.53 8.26
N THR A 301 -51.13 -79.78 7.10
CA THR A 301 -52.49 -80.32 6.98
C THR A 301 -52.45 -81.83 6.71
N ASP A 302 -53.08 -82.62 7.58
CA ASP A 302 -53.12 -84.09 7.44
C ASP A 302 -53.79 -84.53 6.12
N GLY A 303 -53.14 -85.46 5.41
CA GLY A 303 -53.67 -86.08 4.18
C GLY A 303 -53.39 -85.31 2.88
N VAL A 304 -52.69 -84.18 2.93
CA VAL A 304 -52.26 -83.41 1.75
C VAL A 304 -50.87 -83.84 1.31
N ALA A 305 -50.71 -84.13 0.01
CA ALA A 305 -49.43 -84.41 -0.62
C ALA A 305 -49.02 -83.22 -1.50
N VAL A 306 -47.82 -82.67 -1.28
CA VAL A 306 -47.32 -81.52 -2.06
C VAL A 306 -46.57 -82.01 -3.29
N GLU A 307 -47.01 -81.56 -4.47
CA GLU A 307 -46.34 -81.81 -5.74
C GLU A 307 -45.47 -80.60 -6.16
N ASN A 308 -44.42 -80.85 -6.95
CA ASN A 308 -43.53 -79.83 -7.52
C ASN A 308 -42.71 -78.98 -6.52
N GLU A 309 -42.57 -79.40 -5.27
CA GLU A 309 -41.78 -78.65 -4.28
C GLU A 309 -40.31 -78.48 -4.70
N GLU A 310 -39.68 -79.53 -5.23
CA GLU A 310 -38.29 -79.45 -5.71
C GLU A 310 -38.15 -78.47 -6.89
N ALA A 311 -39.12 -78.46 -7.81
CA ALA A 311 -39.17 -77.51 -8.92
C ALA A 311 -39.32 -76.06 -8.41
N PHE A 312 -40.20 -75.85 -7.41
CA PHE A 312 -40.38 -74.55 -6.76
C PHE A 312 -39.07 -74.09 -6.07
N ASN A 313 -38.42 -74.96 -5.30
CA ASN A 313 -37.16 -74.63 -4.62
C ASN A 313 -36.04 -74.31 -5.60
N ASN A 314 -35.95 -75.02 -6.73
CA ASN A 314 -34.99 -74.71 -7.79
C ASN A 314 -35.25 -73.33 -8.43
N VAL A 315 -36.51 -72.98 -8.69
CA VAL A 315 -36.90 -71.65 -9.21
C VAL A 315 -36.59 -70.56 -8.21
N VAL A 316 -36.89 -70.77 -6.92
CA VAL A 316 -36.57 -69.82 -5.84
C VAL A 316 -35.07 -69.58 -5.76
N HIS A 317 -34.25 -70.63 -5.77
CA HIS A 317 -32.80 -70.50 -5.71
C HIS A 317 -32.22 -69.75 -6.93
N ARG A 318 -32.73 -70.06 -8.12
CA ARG A 318 -32.36 -69.35 -9.35
C ARG A 318 -32.76 -67.88 -9.26
N PHE A 319 -33.98 -67.59 -8.84
CA PHE A 319 -34.49 -66.24 -8.66
C PHE A 319 -33.67 -65.45 -7.64
N GLU A 320 -33.32 -66.03 -6.49
CA GLU A 320 -32.48 -65.39 -5.46
C GLU A 320 -31.10 -65.02 -6.04
N THR A 321 -30.53 -65.89 -6.87
CA THR A 321 -29.26 -65.62 -7.57
C THR A 321 -29.42 -64.51 -8.61
N GLN A 322 -30.45 -64.58 -9.47
CA GLN A 322 -30.69 -63.59 -10.53
C GLN A 322 -31.09 -62.22 -9.98
N SER A 323 -31.93 -62.16 -8.95
CA SER A 323 -32.33 -60.90 -8.31
C SER A 323 -31.16 -60.22 -7.62
N LYS A 324 -30.25 -60.98 -6.99
CA LYS A 324 -28.99 -60.44 -6.48
C LYS A 324 -28.14 -59.87 -7.61
N LEU A 325 -27.88 -60.66 -8.66
CA LEU A 325 -27.07 -60.22 -9.80
C LEU A 325 -27.68 -59.00 -10.52
N LEU A 326 -29.01 -58.91 -10.63
CA LEU A 326 -29.70 -57.76 -11.22
C LEU A 326 -29.58 -56.51 -10.34
N ARG A 327 -29.62 -56.65 -9.01
CA ARG A 327 -29.32 -55.54 -8.07
C ARG A 327 -27.87 -55.10 -8.19
N ASP A 328 -26.93 -56.03 -8.23
CA ASP A 328 -25.50 -55.74 -8.40
C ASP A 328 -25.24 -55.05 -9.75
N TYR A 329 -25.91 -55.48 -10.83
CA TYR A 329 -25.85 -54.84 -12.15
C TYR A 329 -26.42 -53.41 -12.14
N ALA A 330 -27.59 -53.20 -11.51
CA ALA A 330 -28.17 -51.86 -11.38
C ALA A 330 -27.24 -50.94 -10.58
N ASN A 331 -26.70 -51.41 -9.45
CA ASN A 331 -25.75 -50.65 -8.63
C ASN A 331 -24.46 -50.33 -9.38
N ALA A 332 -23.88 -51.30 -10.09
CA ALA A 332 -22.68 -51.07 -10.90
C ALA A 332 -22.95 -50.07 -12.04
N THR A 333 -24.14 -50.12 -12.64
CA THR A 333 -24.56 -49.18 -13.68
C THR A 333 -24.75 -47.76 -13.14
N THR A 334 -25.31 -47.63 -11.93
CA THR A 334 -25.42 -46.36 -11.19
C THR A 334 -24.03 -45.76 -10.94
N LEU A 335 -23.09 -46.56 -10.41
CA LEU A 335 -21.72 -46.11 -10.18
C LEU A 335 -21.00 -45.73 -11.49
N TYR A 336 -21.25 -46.47 -12.58
CA TYR A 336 -20.73 -46.12 -13.90
C TYR A 336 -21.29 -44.78 -14.41
N CYS A 337 -22.58 -44.51 -14.21
CA CYS A 337 -23.16 -43.21 -14.56
C CYS A 337 -22.52 -42.09 -13.74
N GLN A 338 -22.34 -42.29 -12.43
CA GLN A 338 -21.64 -41.33 -11.56
C GLN A 338 -20.20 -41.08 -12.03
N LEU A 339 -19.47 -42.14 -12.41
CA LEU A 339 -18.11 -42.05 -12.94
C LEU A 339 -18.06 -41.28 -14.27
N SER A 340 -19.02 -41.54 -15.17
CA SER A 340 -19.09 -40.91 -16.49
C SER A 340 -19.50 -39.44 -16.43
N LEU A 341 -20.27 -39.06 -15.41
CA LEU A 341 -20.69 -37.67 -15.16
C LEU A 341 -19.74 -36.91 -14.25
N LEU A 342 -18.76 -37.58 -13.64
CA LEU A 342 -17.77 -36.95 -12.77
C LEU A 342 -16.92 -35.98 -13.59
N GLN A 343 -16.97 -34.69 -13.24
CA GLN A 343 -16.23 -33.64 -13.94
C GLN A 343 -14.91 -33.35 -13.22
N ALA A 344 -13.83 -33.26 -13.98
CA ALA A 344 -12.57 -32.77 -13.46
C ALA A 344 -12.77 -31.33 -12.97
N PRO A 345 -12.28 -30.97 -11.77
CA PRO A 345 -12.38 -29.61 -11.28
C PRO A 345 -11.61 -28.68 -12.20
N HIS A 346 -12.26 -27.60 -12.62
CA HIS A 346 -11.61 -26.54 -13.39
C HIS A 346 -10.96 -25.53 -12.45
N ILE A 347 -9.73 -25.13 -12.77
CA ILE A 347 -9.07 -24.01 -12.10
C ILE A 347 -9.88 -22.74 -12.38
N ASN A 348 -10.36 -22.09 -11.32
CA ASN A 348 -11.00 -20.78 -11.42
C ASN A 348 -9.93 -19.70 -11.66
N TYR A 349 -9.48 -19.59 -12.91
CA TYR A 349 -8.36 -18.71 -13.27
C TYR A 349 -8.66 -17.22 -13.01
N SER A 350 -9.91 -16.78 -13.25
CA SER A 350 -10.34 -15.42 -12.90
C SER A 350 -10.27 -15.18 -11.38
N GLY A 351 -10.76 -16.13 -10.57
CA GLY A 351 -10.65 -16.07 -9.11
C GLY A 351 -9.20 -16.01 -8.64
N ARG A 352 -8.31 -16.80 -9.26
CA ARG A 352 -6.86 -16.74 -9.01
C ARG A 352 -6.26 -15.38 -9.35
N CYS A 353 -6.59 -14.81 -10.51
CA CYS A 353 -6.11 -13.48 -10.91
C CYS A 353 -6.54 -12.41 -9.90
N GLN A 354 -7.80 -12.44 -9.45
CA GLN A 354 -8.30 -11.56 -8.40
C GLN A 354 -7.54 -11.73 -7.09
N HIS A 355 -7.25 -12.97 -6.69
CA HIS A 355 -6.48 -13.28 -5.49
C HIS A 355 -5.04 -12.74 -5.56
N ILE A 356 -4.37 -12.92 -6.71
CA ILE A 356 -3.02 -12.39 -6.96
C ILE A 356 -3.01 -10.85 -6.87
N VAL A 357 -3.98 -10.18 -7.50
CA VAL A 357 -4.11 -8.72 -7.43
C VAL A 357 -4.42 -8.26 -6.01
N HIS A 358 -5.24 -9.01 -5.27
CA HIS A 358 -5.55 -8.74 -3.86
C HIS A 358 -4.27 -8.72 -3.01
N TYR A 359 -3.41 -9.74 -3.12
CA TYR A 359 -2.12 -9.76 -2.42
C TYR A 359 -1.18 -8.65 -2.86
N ALA A 360 -1.03 -8.41 -4.16
CA ALA A 360 -0.19 -7.31 -4.66
C ALA A 360 -0.65 -5.95 -4.12
N THR A 361 -1.96 -5.72 -4.03
CA THR A 361 -2.53 -4.49 -3.48
C THR A 361 -2.28 -4.36 -1.98
N HIS A 362 -2.35 -5.46 -1.22
CA HIS A 362 -2.03 -5.42 0.21
C HIS A 362 -0.54 -5.22 0.47
N ILE A 363 0.35 -5.79 -0.35
CA ILE A 363 1.78 -5.49 -0.32
C ILE A 363 2.01 -3.99 -0.63
N GLN A 364 1.28 -3.41 -1.58
CA GLN A 364 1.35 -1.98 -1.84
C GLN A 364 0.91 -1.15 -0.64
N LYS A 365 -0.18 -1.53 0.04
CA LYS A 365 -0.64 -0.85 1.27
C LYS A 365 0.41 -0.96 2.40
N LEU A 366 1.06 -2.12 2.54
CA LEU A 366 2.16 -2.34 3.47
C LEU A 366 3.35 -1.40 3.19
N VAL A 367 3.76 -1.31 1.93
CA VAL A 367 4.83 -0.37 1.51
C VAL A 367 4.41 1.08 1.77
N GLN A 368 3.14 1.42 1.49
CA GLN A 368 2.60 2.77 1.72
C GLN A 368 2.57 3.16 3.21
N SER A 369 2.28 2.22 4.11
CA SER A 369 2.27 2.47 5.57
C SER A 369 3.69 2.66 6.12
N LEU A 370 4.69 1.97 5.56
CA LEU A 370 6.10 2.07 5.96
C LEU A 370 6.81 3.34 5.45
N GLY A 371 6.31 3.99 4.39
CA GLY A 371 6.89 5.24 3.89
C GLY A 371 8.36 5.09 3.49
N ASP A 372 9.24 5.96 4.00
CA ASP A 372 10.66 6.00 3.63
C ASP A 372 11.44 4.76 4.06
N SER A 373 11.03 4.13 5.17
CA SER A 373 11.64 2.90 5.67
C SER A 373 11.33 1.69 4.78
N SER A 374 10.35 1.79 3.87
CA SER A 374 10.01 0.71 2.93
C SER A 374 11.18 0.28 2.03
N LYS A 375 12.19 1.14 1.83
CA LYS A 375 13.42 0.83 1.08
C LYS A 375 14.09 -0.46 1.56
N GLU A 376 14.02 -0.74 2.85
CA GLU A 376 14.69 -1.91 3.45
C GLU A 376 14.01 -3.24 3.15
N ILE A 377 12.73 -3.22 2.76
CA ILE A 377 11.93 -4.42 2.43
C ILE A 377 11.71 -4.62 0.92
N ILE A 378 12.20 -3.69 0.09
CA ILE A 378 12.06 -3.77 -1.37
C ILE A 378 12.62 -5.07 -1.96
N PRO A 379 13.78 -5.61 -1.53
CA PRO A 379 14.28 -6.88 -2.04
C PRO A 379 13.30 -8.05 -1.86
N GLU A 380 12.70 -8.17 -0.68
CA GLU A 380 11.72 -9.19 -0.33
C GLU A 380 10.43 -8.99 -1.14
N VAL A 381 9.96 -7.75 -1.25
CA VAL A 381 8.79 -7.40 -2.08
C VAL A 381 9.02 -7.79 -3.55
N LYS A 382 10.22 -7.58 -4.11
CA LYS A 382 10.52 -8.00 -5.49
C LYS A 382 10.37 -9.51 -5.67
N GLN A 383 10.90 -10.29 -4.73
CA GLN A 383 10.81 -11.74 -4.78
C GLN A 383 9.35 -12.21 -4.68
N LEU A 384 8.54 -11.58 -3.81
CA LEU A 384 7.11 -11.88 -3.72
C LEU A 384 6.38 -11.66 -5.05
N PHE A 385 6.68 -10.58 -5.76
CA PHE A 385 6.10 -10.34 -7.08
C PHE A 385 6.50 -11.40 -8.12
N GLU A 386 7.69 -12.00 -8.00
CA GLU A 386 8.06 -13.12 -8.87
C GLU A 386 7.32 -14.40 -8.49
N VAL A 387 7.03 -14.65 -7.20
CA VAL A 387 6.16 -15.76 -6.76
C VAL A 387 4.72 -15.57 -7.27
N LEU A 388 4.17 -14.35 -7.14
CA LEU A 388 2.83 -14.02 -7.64
C LEU A 388 2.73 -14.19 -9.16
N LYS A 389 3.79 -13.83 -9.91
CA LYS A 389 3.87 -14.12 -11.35
C LYS A 389 3.96 -15.61 -11.63
N ALA A 390 4.77 -16.36 -10.87
CA ALA A 390 4.88 -17.80 -11.04
C ALA A 390 3.49 -18.46 -10.89
N PHE A 391 2.72 -18.06 -9.86
CA PHE A 391 1.37 -18.55 -9.65
C PHE A 391 0.42 -18.23 -10.80
N LEU A 392 0.57 -17.05 -11.42
CA LEU A 392 -0.20 -16.66 -12.60
C LEU A 392 0.07 -17.58 -13.80
N TYR A 393 1.30 -18.11 -13.95
CA TYR A 393 1.69 -18.98 -15.07
C TYR A 393 1.45 -20.48 -14.82
N THR A 394 1.37 -20.92 -13.57
CA THR A 394 1.14 -22.33 -13.22
C THR A 394 -0.17 -22.83 -13.82
N ASP A 395 -0.14 -23.92 -14.58
CA ASP A 395 -1.32 -24.57 -15.21
C ASP A 395 -2.21 -23.62 -16.03
N ALA A 396 -1.68 -22.50 -16.54
CA ALA A 396 -2.47 -21.50 -17.24
C ALA A 396 -2.80 -21.96 -18.69
N PRO A 397 -4.09 -22.08 -19.07
CA PRO A 397 -4.47 -22.43 -20.44
C PRO A 397 -4.19 -21.27 -21.39
N LYS A 398 -3.97 -21.58 -22.68
CA LYS A 398 -3.71 -20.58 -23.73
C LYS A 398 -4.86 -19.58 -23.93
N GLU A 399 -6.08 -19.98 -23.58
CA GLU A 399 -7.31 -19.19 -23.77
C GLU A 399 -7.38 -17.98 -22.82
N ASN A 400 -6.68 -18.01 -21.68
CA ASN A 400 -6.71 -16.93 -20.68
C ASN A 400 -5.63 -15.87 -20.89
N ASN A 401 -5.10 -15.74 -22.12
CA ASN A 401 -4.00 -14.83 -22.42
C ASN A 401 -4.33 -13.36 -22.10
N ASP A 402 -5.58 -12.92 -22.30
CA ASP A 402 -6.01 -11.53 -22.10
C ASP A 402 -6.14 -11.17 -20.60
N GLU A 403 -6.79 -12.02 -19.81
CA GLU A 403 -6.87 -11.86 -18.34
C GLU A 403 -5.48 -11.91 -17.71
N ARG A 404 -4.63 -12.82 -18.20
CA ARG A 404 -3.23 -12.91 -17.77
C ARG A 404 -2.46 -11.64 -18.09
N ALA A 405 -2.59 -11.10 -19.30
CA ALA A 405 -1.93 -9.87 -19.71
C ALA A 405 -2.38 -8.68 -18.84
N THR A 406 -3.69 -8.59 -18.56
CA THR A 406 -4.28 -7.56 -17.70
C THR A 406 -3.75 -7.65 -16.27
N THR A 407 -3.69 -8.87 -15.72
CA THR A 407 -3.14 -9.12 -14.38
C THR A 407 -1.66 -8.77 -14.30
N LEU A 408 -0.87 -9.15 -15.32
CA LEU A 408 0.55 -8.82 -15.39
C LEU A 408 0.79 -7.31 -15.48
N GLN A 409 0.00 -6.60 -16.28
CA GLN A 409 0.05 -5.14 -16.38
C GLN A 409 -0.30 -4.47 -15.04
N THR A 410 -1.29 -5.02 -14.31
CA THR A 410 -1.67 -4.56 -12.98
C THR A 410 -0.53 -4.77 -11.99
N LEU A 411 0.07 -5.96 -11.96
CA LEU A 411 1.24 -6.27 -11.12
C LEU A 411 2.42 -5.34 -11.45
N HIS A 412 2.68 -5.09 -12.74
CA HIS A 412 3.72 -4.14 -13.15
C HIS A 412 3.44 -2.73 -12.64
N THR A 413 2.20 -2.25 -12.81
CA THR A 413 1.78 -0.92 -12.34
C THR A 413 1.94 -0.77 -10.83
N ILE A 414 1.51 -1.78 -10.05
CA ILE A 414 1.65 -1.79 -8.60
C ILE A 414 3.14 -1.81 -8.20
N LYS A 415 3.96 -2.62 -8.87
CA LYS A 415 5.40 -2.71 -8.63
C LYS A 415 6.11 -1.36 -8.88
N GLU A 416 5.78 -0.68 -9.98
CA GLU A 416 6.32 0.66 -10.27
C GLU A 416 5.83 1.71 -9.27
N ASN A 417 4.57 1.64 -8.82
CA ASN A 417 4.07 2.49 -7.75
C ASN A 417 4.85 2.27 -6.44
N ILE A 418 5.13 1.02 -6.08
CA ILE A 418 5.95 0.67 -4.90
C ILE A 418 7.35 1.28 -5.00
N TYR A 419 8.00 1.19 -6.17
CA TYR A 419 9.32 1.82 -6.37
C TYR A 419 9.27 3.34 -6.37
N THR A 420 8.19 3.92 -6.88
CA THR A 420 7.95 5.36 -6.80
C THR A 420 7.80 5.77 -5.33
N ILE A 421 7.00 5.06 -4.53
CA ILE A 421 6.84 5.30 -3.09
C ILE A 421 8.18 5.20 -2.35
N ALA A 422 8.97 4.16 -2.64
CA ALA A 422 10.28 3.98 -2.03
C ALA A 422 11.32 5.02 -2.50
N SER A 423 11.09 5.74 -3.61
CA SER A 423 11.97 6.81 -4.10
C SER A 423 11.49 8.21 -3.74
N THR A 424 10.19 8.39 -3.44
CA THR A 424 9.60 9.65 -2.94
C THR A 424 9.67 9.72 -1.42
N ARG A 425 10.45 10.65 -0.87
CA ARG A 425 10.47 10.91 0.58
C ARG A 425 9.10 11.43 1.05
N LYS A 426 8.51 10.81 2.07
CA LYS A 426 7.16 11.13 2.59
C LYS A 426 7.14 12.26 3.63
N ASP A 427 8.30 12.81 4.01
CA ASP A 427 8.43 13.92 4.98
C ASP A 427 8.09 15.32 4.44
N ASP A 428 7.54 15.44 3.24
CA ASP A 428 7.30 16.75 2.61
C ASP A 428 5.91 17.37 2.90
N ALA A 429 5.20 16.86 3.91
CA ALA A 429 4.15 17.62 4.59
C ALA A 429 4.79 18.39 5.75
N PRO A 430 5.05 19.71 5.61
CA PRO A 430 5.73 20.47 6.64
C PRO A 430 4.93 20.42 7.94
N ASN A 431 5.57 20.06 9.06
CA ASN A 431 4.92 20.07 10.37
C ASN A 431 4.33 21.47 10.64
N PRO A 432 3.00 21.64 10.82
CA PRO A 432 2.39 22.94 11.02
C PRO A 432 2.95 23.72 12.22
N ALA A 433 3.35 23.03 13.29
CA ALA A 433 3.94 23.66 14.47
C ALA A 433 5.34 24.21 14.16
N LEU A 434 6.17 23.45 13.43
CA LEU A 434 7.49 23.91 13.00
C LEU A 434 7.40 25.07 11.99
N CYS A 435 6.41 25.03 11.08
CA CYS A 435 6.16 26.13 10.16
C CYS A 435 5.75 27.40 10.91
N ASN A 436 4.85 27.29 11.90
CA ASN A 436 4.45 28.44 12.70
C ASN A 436 5.60 28.97 13.58
N LEU A 437 6.43 28.08 14.15
CA LEU A 437 7.64 28.47 14.88
C LEU A 437 8.63 29.22 13.98
N GLU A 438 8.84 28.73 12.77
CA GLU A 438 9.70 29.38 11.77
C GLU A 438 9.21 30.78 11.41
N ILE A 439 7.91 30.95 11.18
CA ILE A 439 7.30 32.26 10.92
C ILE A 439 7.48 33.19 12.14
N ALA A 440 7.19 32.70 13.34
CA ALA A 440 7.30 33.48 14.57
C ALA A 440 8.74 33.96 14.83
N MET A 441 9.74 33.09 14.65
CA MET A 441 11.15 33.44 14.83
C MET A 441 11.67 34.43 13.78
N ASN A 442 11.19 34.32 12.53
CA ASN A 442 11.48 35.32 11.49
C ASN A 442 10.87 36.68 11.83
N ILE A 443 9.61 36.71 12.29
CA ILE A 443 8.91 37.91 12.74
C ILE A 443 9.70 38.59 13.86
N GLU A 444 10.06 37.86 14.92
CA GLU A 444 10.82 38.39 16.05
C GLU A 444 12.16 38.99 15.61
N THR A 445 12.85 38.33 14.68
CA THR A 445 14.14 38.80 14.19
C THR A 445 14.01 40.06 13.33
N LEU A 446 12.96 40.15 12.52
CA LEU A 446 12.64 41.38 11.77
C LEU A 446 12.29 42.53 12.73
N GLU A 447 11.51 42.28 13.79
CA GLU A 447 11.19 43.28 14.83
C GLU A 447 12.46 43.80 15.52
N LYS A 448 13.37 42.89 15.90
CA LYS A 448 14.69 43.25 16.46
C LYS A 448 15.50 44.10 15.47
N GLY A 449 15.53 43.73 14.20
CA GLY A 449 16.24 44.50 13.18
C GLY A 449 15.63 45.89 12.91
N ILE A 450 14.30 46.02 12.92
CA ILE A 450 13.60 47.32 12.85
C ILE A 450 13.98 48.19 14.06
N LYS A 451 13.97 47.60 15.27
CA LYS A 451 14.38 48.31 16.49
C LYS A 451 15.82 48.79 16.40
N LEU A 452 16.75 47.92 15.96
CA LEU A 452 18.17 48.27 15.78
C LEU A 452 18.38 49.36 14.73
N PHE A 453 17.59 49.36 13.65
CA PHE A 453 17.63 50.44 12.67
C PHE A 453 17.17 51.77 13.26
N ASN A 454 16.09 51.75 14.06
CA ASN A 454 15.47 52.95 14.63
C ASN A 454 16.27 53.56 15.81
N THR A 455 17.12 52.79 16.50
CA THR A 455 17.98 53.32 17.56
C THR A 455 19.12 54.21 17.03
N GLN A 456 19.43 54.09 15.74
CA GLN A 456 20.45 54.91 15.07
C GLN A 456 19.88 56.27 14.69
N THR A 457 20.18 57.28 15.51
CA THR A 457 19.66 58.65 15.35
C THR A 457 20.75 59.71 15.28
N TYR A 458 22.03 59.34 15.29
CA TYR A 458 23.13 60.30 15.38
C TYR A 458 23.19 61.18 14.13
N ALA A 459 23.09 60.60 12.94
CA ALA A 459 23.03 61.35 11.67
C ALA A 459 21.88 62.35 11.63
N LYS A 460 20.68 61.95 12.06
CA LYS A 460 19.51 62.83 12.15
C LYS A 460 19.79 64.00 13.10
N GLN A 461 20.28 63.72 14.30
CA GLN A 461 20.57 64.74 15.30
C GLN A 461 21.70 65.70 14.86
N ALA A 462 22.77 65.17 14.28
CA ALA A 462 23.91 65.96 13.81
C ALA A 462 23.50 66.91 12.66
N LEU A 463 22.76 66.40 11.67
CA LEU A 463 22.23 67.22 10.57
C LEU A 463 21.28 68.32 11.08
N MET A 464 20.42 68.02 12.06
CA MET A 464 19.55 69.03 12.69
C MET A 464 20.34 70.10 13.46
N ARG A 465 21.39 69.71 14.19
CA ARG A 465 22.30 70.67 14.86
C ARG A 465 22.96 71.59 13.85
N TYR A 466 23.51 71.03 12.78
CA TYR A 466 24.13 71.79 11.69
C TYR A 466 23.16 72.79 11.07
N ALA A 467 21.95 72.35 10.73
CA ALA A 467 20.90 73.21 10.18
C ALA A 467 20.58 74.38 11.11
N SER A 468 20.43 74.09 12.41
CA SER A 468 20.17 75.12 13.44
C SER A 468 21.30 76.14 13.55
N THR A 469 22.57 75.69 13.56
CA THR A 469 23.74 76.58 13.64
C THR A 469 23.85 77.50 12.42
N ILE A 470 23.66 76.97 11.21
CA ILE A 470 23.69 77.77 9.99
C ILE A 470 22.49 78.74 9.91
N GLN A 471 21.30 78.30 10.30
CA GLN A 471 20.10 79.14 10.30
C GLN A 471 20.29 80.34 11.23
N LYS A 472 20.78 80.12 12.45
CA LYS A 472 21.15 81.20 13.39
C LYS A 472 22.20 82.14 12.80
N ALA A 473 23.23 81.59 12.14
CA ALA A 473 24.24 82.41 11.47
C ALA A 473 23.64 83.29 10.36
N PHE A 474 22.68 82.78 9.57
CA PHE A 474 21.99 83.59 8.57
C PHE A 474 21.16 84.71 9.19
N GLU A 475 20.42 84.44 10.28
CA GLU A 475 19.60 85.42 11.00
C GLU A 475 20.46 86.53 11.65
N LEU A 476 21.58 86.18 12.28
CA LEU A 476 22.51 87.14 12.88
C LEU A 476 23.15 88.06 11.83
N VAL A 477 23.60 87.49 10.69
CA VAL A 477 24.12 88.31 9.59
C VAL A 477 23.04 89.26 9.07
N GLN A 478 21.80 88.80 8.88
CA GLN A 478 20.69 89.64 8.38
C GLN A 478 20.36 90.82 9.30
N THR A 479 20.46 90.65 10.62
CA THR A 479 20.19 91.68 11.63
C THR A 479 21.38 92.63 11.86
N GLY A 480 22.50 92.45 11.15
CA GLY A 480 23.68 93.31 11.21
C GLY A 480 24.64 92.99 12.37
N PHE A 481 24.36 91.95 13.15
CA PHE A 481 25.23 91.51 14.25
C PHE A 481 26.24 90.45 13.76
N SER A 482 27.51 90.63 14.13
CA SER A 482 28.57 89.66 13.85
C SER A 482 29.03 89.04 15.16
N ASP A 483 28.86 87.72 15.30
CA ASP A 483 29.40 86.94 16.42
C ASP A 483 30.70 86.22 15.98
N THR A 484 31.53 85.88 16.96
CA THR A 484 32.76 85.09 16.87
C THR A 484 32.57 83.78 16.09
N THR A 485 31.42 83.11 16.27
CA THR A 485 31.05 81.89 15.53
C THR A 485 30.99 82.12 14.02
N ILE A 486 30.46 83.25 13.55
CA ILE A 486 30.34 83.55 12.11
C ILE A 486 31.72 83.83 11.51
N GLN A 487 32.58 84.54 12.25
CA GLN A 487 33.96 84.81 11.85
C GLN A 487 34.75 83.51 11.72
N GLN A 488 34.65 82.61 12.69
CA GLN A 488 35.27 81.29 12.67
C GLN A 488 34.81 80.43 11.48
N ILE A 489 33.51 80.39 11.19
CA ILE A 489 32.98 79.66 10.03
C ILE A 489 33.58 80.16 8.70
N ILE A 490 33.72 81.48 8.55
CA ILE A 490 34.27 82.09 7.33
C ILE A 490 35.78 81.86 7.21
N GLU A 491 36.52 81.99 8.32
CA GLU A 491 37.97 81.76 8.37
C GLU A 491 38.31 80.30 8.06
N MET A 492 37.60 79.36 8.68
CA MET A 492 37.77 77.92 8.46
C MET A 492 37.16 77.43 7.14
N GLN A 493 36.45 78.29 6.41
CA GLN A 493 35.74 77.99 5.17
C GLN A 493 34.74 76.81 5.28
N SER A 494 34.29 76.51 6.50
CA SER A 494 33.40 75.39 6.81
C SER A 494 32.69 75.67 8.13
N ALA A 495 31.41 75.30 8.23
CA ALA A 495 30.70 75.35 9.50
C ALA A 495 30.83 74.08 10.33
N ILE A 496 31.28 72.98 9.71
CA ILE A 496 31.42 71.67 10.35
C ILE A 496 32.23 71.72 11.65
N PRO A 497 33.44 72.34 11.71
CA PRO A 497 34.25 72.35 12.93
C PRO A 497 33.64 73.12 14.10
N VAL A 498 32.64 73.96 13.82
CA VAL A 498 31.98 74.85 14.79
C VAL A 498 30.67 74.24 15.30
N VAL A 499 30.18 73.16 14.68
CA VAL A 499 28.98 72.45 15.12
C VAL A 499 29.37 71.35 16.11
N ASP A 500 28.84 71.45 17.33
CA ASP A 500 29.10 70.49 18.39
C ASP A 500 28.80 69.04 17.96
N ASN A 501 29.80 68.18 18.17
CA ASN A 501 29.74 66.75 17.90
C ASN A 501 29.25 66.43 16.47
N PHE A 502 29.79 67.12 15.46
CA PHE A 502 29.50 66.86 14.04
C PHE A 502 30.65 66.09 13.38
N ASP A 503 30.52 64.77 13.34
CA ASP A 503 31.48 63.86 12.71
C ASP A 503 30.91 63.31 11.39
N VAL A 504 31.46 63.79 10.29
CA VAL A 504 31.06 63.38 8.93
C VAL A 504 31.28 61.88 8.71
N GLN A 505 32.37 61.33 9.24
CA GLN A 505 32.67 59.91 9.08
C GLN A 505 31.68 59.05 9.87
N GLN A 506 31.32 59.47 11.08
CA GLN A 506 30.28 58.79 11.87
C GLN A 506 28.91 58.83 11.17
N ILE A 507 28.54 59.96 10.54
CA ILE A 507 27.30 60.08 9.75
C ILE A 507 27.32 59.13 8.54
N ILE A 508 28.44 59.06 7.81
CA ILE A 508 28.59 58.17 6.64
C ILE A 508 28.55 56.69 7.08
N ASN A 509 29.20 56.35 8.20
CA ASN A 509 29.23 54.99 8.73
C ASN A 509 27.84 54.52 9.17
N GLU A 510 27.10 55.35 9.91
CA GLU A 510 25.73 55.08 10.33
C GLU A 510 24.80 54.91 9.12
N TYR A 511 24.91 55.80 8.13
CA TYR A 511 24.13 55.72 6.89
C TYR A 511 24.42 54.44 6.09
N THR A 512 25.70 54.10 5.91
CA THR A 512 26.12 52.90 5.16
C THR A 512 25.64 51.63 5.86
N SER A 513 25.69 51.62 7.20
CA SER A 513 25.22 50.51 8.04
C SER A 513 23.68 50.41 8.04
N GLN A 514 22.95 51.54 8.09
CA GLN A 514 21.49 51.58 7.92
C GLN A 514 21.06 51.07 6.54
N GLN A 515 21.77 51.46 5.47
CA GLN A 515 21.55 50.95 4.11
C GLN A 515 21.79 49.44 4.01
N TYR A 516 22.79 48.91 4.73
CA TYR A 516 23.05 47.48 4.78
C TYR A 516 21.91 46.74 5.51
N VAL A 517 21.56 47.15 6.72
CA VAL A 517 20.49 46.51 7.52
C VAL A 517 19.14 46.61 6.81
N LEU A 518 18.80 47.76 6.22
CA LEU A 518 17.55 47.91 5.48
C LEU A 518 17.48 47.02 4.23
N ARG A 519 18.60 46.84 3.51
CA ARG A 519 18.67 45.89 2.39
C ARG A 519 18.40 44.46 2.86
N LYS A 520 18.96 44.07 4.00
CA LYS A 520 18.72 42.74 4.59
C LYS A 520 17.29 42.57 5.08
N LEU A 521 16.75 43.53 5.85
CA LEU A 521 15.35 43.53 6.28
C LEU A 521 14.37 43.39 5.11
N ARG A 522 14.63 44.05 3.97
CA ARG A 522 13.82 43.92 2.75
C ARG A 522 13.93 42.53 2.11
N ALA A 523 15.12 41.96 2.03
CA ALA A 523 15.31 40.60 1.52
C ALA A 523 14.65 39.55 2.42
N ASP A 524 14.78 39.72 3.74
CA ASP A 524 14.29 38.80 4.75
C ASP A 524 12.76 38.84 4.86
N SER A 525 12.15 40.03 4.79
CA SER A 525 10.69 40.19 4.75
C SER A 525 10.08 39.64 3.46
N ALA A 526 10.76 39.77 2.31
CA ALA A 526 10.32 39.13 1.06
C ALA A 526 10.38 37.60 1.14
N SER A 527 11.47 37.05 1.71
CA SER A 527 11.62 35.61 1.96
C SER A 527 10.52 35.09 2.90
N LEU A 528 10.23 35.81 3.99
CA LEU A 528 9.15 35.49 4.92
C LEU A 528 7.80 35.37 4.21
N MET A 529 7.43 36.36 3.40
CA MET A 529 6.15 36.34 2.67
C MET A 529 6.08 35.21 1.64
N GLN A 530 7.20 34.92 0.95
CA GLN A 530 7.26 33.80 0.02
C GLN A 530 7.05 32.45 0.73
N ARG A 531 7.62 32.26 1.92
CA ARG A 531 7.43 31.04 2.72
C ARG A 531 6.01 30.89 3.24
N ILE A 532 5.41 31.98 3.73
CA ILE A 532 4.00 32.01 4.14
C ILE A 532 3.09 31.57 2.99
N GLU A 533 3.27 32.11 1.79
CA GLU A 533 2.47 31.73 0.61
C GLU A 533 2.72 30.28 0.19
N SER A 534 3.96 29.79 0.33
CA SER A 534 4.29 28.38 0.11
C SER A 534 3.55 27.45 1.09
N TYR A 535 3.54 27.79 2.39
CA TYR A 535 2.86 27.01 3.43
C TYR A 535 1.33 27.03 3.28
N LYS A 536 0.75 28.16 2.89
CA LYS A 536 -0.68 28.24 2.56
C LYS A 536 -1.06 27.35 1.37
N LYS A 537 -0.25 27.31 0.31
CA LYS A 537 -0.46 26.38 -0.83
C LYS A 537 -0.42 24.91 -0.42
N LYS A 538 0.32 24.59 0.65
CA LYS A 538 0.39 23.25 1.26
C LYS A 538 -0.71 23.01 2.31
N GLY A 539 -1.69 23.90 2.46
CA GLY A 539 -2.83 23.74 3.38
C GLY A 539 -2.53 24.07 4.84
N ILE A 540 -1.38 24.68 5.15
CA ILE A 540 -0.98 24.99 6.53
C ILE A 540 -1.51 26.37 6.92
N ARG A 541 -2.20 26.44 8.06
CA ARG A 541 -2.64 27.72 8.66
C ARG A 541 -1.48 28.39 9.38
N ILE A 542 -1.21 29.65 9.02
CA ILE A 542 -0.21 30.52 9.66
C ILE A 542 -0.90 31.46 10.65
N ASN A 543 -0.56 31.34 11.92
CA ASN A 543 -1.19 32.09 13.01
C ASN A 543 -0.86 33.59 12.95
N ASP A 544 0.41 33.93 12.70
CA ASP A 544 0.91 35.30 12.76
C ASP A 544 0.93 36.02 11.39
N TYR A 545 0.03 35.66 10.48
CA TYR A 545 0.02 36.20 9.11
C TYR A 545 -0.18 37.73 9.05
N GLU A 546 -1.11 38.28 9.83
CA GLU A 546 -1.37 39.73 9.85
C GLU A 546 -0.20 40.50 10.48
N LYS A 547 0.43 39.93 11.52
CA LYS A 547 1.64 40.49 12.13
C LYS A 547 2.81 40.53 11.13
N ALA A 548 2.99 39.48 10.32
CA ALA A 548 4.00 39.47 9.26
C ALA A 548 3.77 40.57 8.21
N LYS A 549 2.51 40.83 7.82
CA LYS A 549 2.18 41.94 6.90
C LYS A 549 2.52 43.31 7.48
N GLU A 550 2.16 43.56 8.75
CA GLU A 550 2.44 44.83 9.42
C GLU A 550 3.94 45.13 9.44
N ILE A 551 4.77 44.13 9.72
CA ILE A 551 6.24 44.22 9.68
C ILE A 551 6.73 44.55 8.27
N VAL A 552 6.20 43.88 7.24
CA VAL A 552 6.57 44.14 5.83
C VAL A 552 6.25 45.58 5.44
N GLU A 553 5.08 46.09 5.79
CA GLU A 553 4.70 47.48 5.51
C GLU A 553 5.57 48.48 6.27
N THR A 554 5.90 48.18 7.54
CA THR A 554 6.85 48.97 8.31
C THR A 554 8.20 49.06 7.59
N ILE A 555 8.77 47.93 7.15
CA ILE A 555 10.06 47.88 6.44
C ILE A 555 10.02 48.62 5.09
N LYS A 556 8.89 48.58 4.38
CA LYS A 556 8.71 49.36 3.13
C LYS A 556 8.78 50.86 3.38
N SER A 557 8.22 51.33 4.50
CA SER A 557 8.20 52.76 4.87
C SER A 557 9.55 53.30 5.36
N MET A 558 10.47 52.42 5.79
CA MET A 558 11.76 52.82 6.34
C MET A 558 12.68 53.42 5.26
N GLN A 559 13.29 54.55 5.61
CA GLN A 559 14.27 55.25 4.78
C GLN A 559 15.56 55.52 5.58
N PRO A 560 16.74 55.22 5.02
CA PRO A 560 18.03 55.46 5.67
C PRO A 560 18.53 56.90 5.45
N LEU A 561 18.00 57.60 4.44
CA LEU A 561 18.35 58.98 4.14
C LEU A 561 17.54 59.92 5.02
N TYR A 562 18.25 60.74 5.80
CA TYR A 562 17.66 61.85 6.53
C TYR A 562 17.92 63.13 5.74
N THR A 563 16.88 63.93 5.54
CA THR A 563 16.99 65.21 4.85
C THR A 563 16.57 66.32 5.80
N VAL A 564 17.39 67.37 5.90
CA VAL A 564 17.09 68.59 6.66
C VAL A 564 17.19 69.81 5.75
N ASP A 565 16.36 70.80 5.99
CA ASP A 565 16.42 72.08 5.30
C ASP A 565 17.48 72.98 5.97
N VAL A 566 18.40 73.54 5.16
CA VAL A 566 19.47 74.44 5.59
C VAL A 566 19.35 75.72 4.75
N GLY A 567 18.60 76.70 5.26
CA GLY A 567 18.18 77.87 4.48
C GLY A 567 17.37 77.45 3.25
N LYS A 568 17.92 77.67 2.04
CA LYS A 568 17.29 77.26 0.76
C LYS A 568 17.76 75.89 0.23
N TYR A 569 18.69 75.25 0.92
CA TYR A 569 19.33 74.01 0.48
C TYR A 569 18.79 72.82 1.27
N LYS A 570 18.79 71.61 0.67
CA LYS A 570 18.45 70.37 1.36
C LYS A 570 19.70 69.54 1.61
N MET A 571 20.06 69.38 2.89
CA MET A 571 21.22 68.60 3.29
C MET A 571 20.81 67.16 3.65
N ASN A 572 21.57 66.19 3.17
CA ASN A 572 21.50 64.78 3.51
C ASN A 572 22.93 64.20 3.59
N GLN A 573 23.03 62.92 3.93
CA GLN A 573 24.31 62.24 4.16
C GLN A 573 25.23 62.18 2.93
N ASN A 574 24.71 62.34 1.71
CA ASN A 574 25.49 62.26 0.47
C ASN A 574 26.04 63.62 0.02
N ASN A 575 25.51 64.73 0.52
CA ASN A 575 25.84 66.07 0.03
C ASN A 575 26.37 67.02 1.10
N ILE A 576 26.69 66.53 2.31
CA ILE A 576 27.13 67.34 3.46
C ILE A 576 28.20 68.36 3.09
N LEU A 577 29.32 67.91 2.51
CA LEU A 577 30.44 68.79 2.16
C LEU A 577 30.10 69.81 1.07
N ILE A 578 29.18 69.46 0.16
CA ILE A 578 28.75 70.35 -0.93
C ILE A 578 27.88 71.47 -0.36
N ILE A 579 26.90 71.11 0.46
CA ILE A 579 25.97 72.05 1.08
C ILE A 579 26.72 72.97 2.05
N ASP A 580 27.68 72.43 2.81
CA ASP A 580 28.51 73.24 3.71
C ASP A 580 29.26 74.36 3.00
N ARG A 581 29.95 74.05 1.90
CA ARG A 581 30.62 75.06 1.08
C ARG A 581 29.65 76.10 0.50
N GLN A 582 28.45 75.68 0.09
CA GLN A 582 27.43 76.58 -0.43
C GLN A 582 26.86 77.52 0.64
N CYS A 583 26.64 77.01 1.85
CA CYS A 583 26.18 77.79 3.01
C CYS A 583 27.23 78.83 3.42
N VAL A 584 28.51 78.44 3.52
CA VAL A 584 29.60 79.37 3.86
C VAL A 584 29.78 80.45 2.79
N ALA A 585 29.72 80.08 1.50
CA ALA A 585 29.79 81.05 0.41
C ALA A 585 28.63 82.05 0.44
N LEU A 586 27.42 81.60 0.80
CA LEU A 586 26.25 82.46 0.97
C LEU A 586 26.41 83.40 2.17
N LEU A 587 26.82 82.88 3.33
CA LEU A 587 27.12 83.67 4.54
C LEU A 587 28.14 84.78 4.24
N LYS A 588 29.24 84.45 3.55
CA LYS A 588 30.28 85.41 3.15
C LYS A 588 29.75 86.50 2.23
N ARG A 589 28.86 86.17 1.28
CA ARG A 589 28.20 87.15 0.40
C ARG A 589 27.28 88.08 1.19
N MET A 590 26.48 87.53 2.11
CA MET A 590 25.57 88.32 2.95
C MET A 590 26.33 89.31 3.84
N MET A 591 27.45 88.89 4.46
CA MET A 591 28.30 89.79 5.24
C MET A 591 28.96 90.89 4.41
N LYS A 592 29.40 90.59 3.18
CA LYS A 592 29.98 91.60 2.28
C LYS A 592 28.96 92.67 1.91
N ASN A 593 27.71 92.27 1.65
CA ASN A 593 26.64 93.19 1.33
C ASN A 593 26.26 94.07 2.53
N ASN A 594 26.23 93.53 3.76
CA ASN A 594 25.94 94.33 4.95
C ASN A 594 27.08 95.30 5.33
N LYS A 595 28.36 94.96 5.08
CA LYS A 595 29.49 95.90 5.22
C LYS A 595 29.48 97.05 4.21
N LEU A 596 28.86 96.85 3.04
CA LEU A 596 28.67 97.90 2.03
C LEU A 596 27.50 98.82 2.39
N VAL A 597 26.48 98.31 3.09
CA VAL A 597 25.32 99.09 3.56
C VAL A 597 25.62 99.87 4.85
N SER A 598 26.54 99.41 5.70
CA SER A 598 26.97 100.12 6.93
C SER A 598 28.02 101.22 6.72
N ASN A 599 28.51 101.40 5.48
CA ASN A 599 29.50 102.41 5.08
C ASN A 599 28.89 103.50 4.16
N ILE A 600 27.57 103.55 4.09
CA ILE A 600 26.75 104.67 3.56
C ILE A 600 26.06 105.27 4.78
#